data_AF-A0A7R9E5L0-F1
#
_entry.id   AF-A0A7R9E5L0-F1
#
_cell.length_a   1.000
_cell.length_b   1.000
_cell.length_c   1.000
_cell.angle_alpha   90.00
_cell.angle_beta   90.00
_cell.angle_gamma   90.00
#
_symmetry.space_group_name_H-M   'P 1'
#
loop_
_entity.id
_entity.type
_entity.pdbx_description
1 polymer ?
#
loop_
_entity_poly.entity_id
_entity_poly.type
_entity_poly.pdbx_seq_one_letter_code
_entity_poly.pdbx_strand_id
1 'polypeptide(L)'
;MLNHLTTLQTTRFGRTVVWKVGNHLGKTTLSRPDQNSNLDLHVISRPFQHETLDRLATEAARLFDDVHRQQMQVGQEIVEEVEKTQVEQQVETSNKDLQTLVSEGLELQIKLMCPHHSWTPFVSHGDGPRLYLLTPAVTNVCIANDAREVKRREENVVAHQERMAKLDQELVASAQKLEEINARWEGILGTNDPLDLYHDIHHQRVKCSELMSQKDQLIQELRKELHLADDRFMRDQRRQKQDLGLLCERIDQQVVVMGRAYKQELLLVEDAISRERHQLIEAGKKKWEGLYKARDKLELSHMDKKMHTVQQFEQEMYKIHKENEEHYRAKKLQLETDLQVLQQELEQVKALCLLNMEKLDYNYQVLKKRDEENIIMKSQQKRRINKLQDMVNVLRRRIVETERSSSQETTRLTEEVVRLHRNIVDIENKAGHFTQVNDSKYNQLWQLNTDTARALLDKVSCGSSTGTQTELCWTRSNTIVRSLGITSEEIFLGMPITAASHPACCSKSSWAIPPVCGSTKFPVLSSFFAKF
;
A
#
# COMPACT_ATOMS: atom_id res chain seq x y z
N MET A 1 -6.43 -44.28 31.81
CA MET A 1 -6.32 -43.59 33.12
C MET A 1 -6.39 -42.09 32.86
N LEU A 2 -7.02 -41.33 33.76
CA LEU A 2 -7.26 -39.88 33.58
C LEU A 2 -6.03 -39.02 33.94
N ASN A 3 -5.99 -37.81 33.35
CA ASN A 3 -5.37 -36.56 33.82
C ASN A 3 -3.84 -36.56 34.05
N HIS A 4 -3.08 -35.59 33.55
CA HIS A 4 -3.15 -34.20 34.03
C HIS A 4 -2.59 -33.13 33.07
N LEU A 5 -3.34 -32.03 33.01
CA LEU A 5 -2.91 -30.61 32.94
C LEU A 5 -1.84 -30.15 31.94
N THR A 6 -2.34 -29.40 30.96
CA THR A 6 -1.67 -28.31 30.27
C THR A 6 -1.10 -27.25 31.22
N THR A 7 0.14 -26.80 30.96
CA THR A 7 0.72 -25.58 31.54
C THR A 7 1.20 -24.65 30.43
N LEU A 8 0.49 -23.53 30.24
CA LEU A 8 0.95 -22.43 29.40
C LEU A 8 1.93 -21.56 30.20
N GLN A 9 3.19 -21.50 29.77
CA GLN A 9 4.14 -20.46 30.17
C GLN A 9 4.55 -19.64 28.95
N THR A 10 3.93 -18.48 28.78
CA THR A 10 4.37 -17.43 27.86
C THR A 10 5.65 -16.79 28.40
N THR A 11 6.81 -17.24 27.91
CA THR A 11 8.10 -16.59 28.17
C THR A 11 8.33 -15.42 27.21
N ARG A 12 8.26 -14.19 27.75
CA ARG A 12 8.76 -12.98 27.06
C ARG A 12 10.24 -13.13 26.73
N PHE A 13 10.60 -13.15 25.45
CA PHE A 13 11.97 -12.89 24.99
C PHE A 13 12.05 -11.49 24.36
N GLY A 14 12.44 -10.50 25.16
CA GLY A 14 12.91 -9.23 24.64
C GLY A 14 14.37 -9.37 24.17
N ARG A 15 14.65 -9.08 22.89
CA ARG A 15 16.01 -8.90 22.40
C ARG A 15 16.26 -7.41 22.12
N THR A 16 16.87 -6.75 23.10
CA THR A 16 17.40 -5.38 22.93
C THR A 16 18.68 -5.44 22.11
N VAL A 17 18.68 -4.88 20.90
CA VAL A 17 19.91 -4.72 20.10
C VAL A 17 20.64 -3.47 20.59
N VAL A 18 21.80 -3.68 21.22
CA VAL A 18 22.66 -2.60 21.72
C VAL A 18 23.53 -2.06 20.59
N TRP A 19 23.25 -0.84 20.13
CA TRP A 19 24.20 -0.08 19.30
C TRP A 19 25.15 0.72 20.19
N LYS A 20 26.44 0.44 20.05
CA LYS A 20 27.53 1.02 20.84
C LYS A 20 28.28 2.02 19.96
N VAL A 21 28.04 3.31 20.15
CA VAL A 21 28.79 4.39 19.48
C VAL A 21 29.79 4.99 20.48
N GLY A 22 31.08 4.89 20.17
CA GLY A 22 32.16 5.42 20.99
C GLY A 22 32.49 6.87 20.65
N ASN A 23 32.71 7.70 21.67
CA ASN A 23 33.25 9.05 21.53
C ASN A 23 34.77 9.02 21.34
N HIS A 24 35.29 9.75 20.35
CA HIS A 24 36.66 10.29 20.43
C HIS A 24 36.77 11.71 19.81
N LEU A 25 36.89 12.68 20.73
CA LEU A 25 37.75 13.87 20.72
C LEU A 25 38.03 14.63 19.39
N GLY A 26 37.64 15.90 19.39
CA GLY A 26 38.17 16.94 18.50
C GLY A 26 37.85 18.35 19.03
N LYS A 27 38.68 18.88 19.95
CA LYS A 27 38.56 20.27 20.43
C LYS A 27 39.32 21.21 19.49
N THR A 28 38.67 22.29 19.05
CA THR A 28 39.37 23.54 18.69
C THR A 28 38.52 24.75 19.06
N THR A 29 39.17 25.75 19.64
CA THR A 29 38.59 27.00 20.15
C THR A 29 38.56 28.10 19.09
N LEU A 30 37.54 28.97 19.08
CA LEU A 30 37.74 30.43 19.22
C LEU A 30 36.44 31.24 19.41
N SER A 31 36.52 32.19 20.35
CA SER A 31 35.92 33.54 20.41
C SER A 31 34.50 33.87 19.92
N ARG A 32 33.74 34.43 20.86
CA ARG A 32 32.67 35.44 20.65
C ARG A 32 33.25 36.71 19.98
N PRO A 33 32.42 37.56 19.33
CA PRO A 33 31.95 38.75 20.07
C PRO A 33 30.48 39.15 19.78
N ASP A 34 30.16 40.35 20.25
CA ASP A 34 28.84 40.90 20.59
C ASP A 34 28.03 41.61 19.48
N GLN A 35 26.70 41.60 19.70
CA GLN A 35 25.73 42.72 19.60
C GLN A 35 25.38 43.43 18.27
N ASN A 36 24.06 43.72 18.21
CA ASN A 36 23.38 44.84 17.55
C ASN A 36 23.43 44.98 16.01
N SER A 37 22.27 44.75 15.38
CA SER A 37 21.49 45.88 14.85
C SER A 37 20.03 45.52 14.60
N ASN A 38 19.12 46.42 15.03
CA ASN A 38 17.75 46.48 14.55
C ASN A 38 17.72 46.71 13.03
N LEU A 39 16.77 46.08 12.33
CA LEU A 39 16.16 46.65 11.14
C LEU A 39 14.82 45.95 10.86
N ASP A 40 13.75 46.58 11.34
CA ASP A 40 12.38 46.26 10.92
C ASP A 40 12.24 46.47 9.40
N LEU A 41 11.86 45.42 8.68
CA LEU A 41 11.26 45.56 7.35
C LEU A 41 9.81 45.05 7.40
N HIS A 42 8.87 45.99 7.48
CA HIS A 42 7.46 45.71 7.27
C HIS A 42 7.21 45.30 5.81
N VAL A 43 7.24 43.99 5.53
CA VAL A 43 6.71 43.44 4.28
C VAL A 43 5.19 43.32 4.40
N ILE A 44 4.47 44.07 3.56
CA ILE A 44 3.01 44.02 3.47
C ILE A 44 2.60 42.73 2.74
N SER A 45 2.53 41.63 3.48
CA SER A 45 1.89 40.39 3.01
C SER A 45 0.39 40.45 3.29
N ARG A 46 -0.43 40.42 2.23
CA ARG A 46 -1.89 40.30 2.35
C ARG A 46 -2.27 38.88 2.81
N PRO A 47 -2.89 38.67 3.98
CA PRO A 47 -3.27 37.34 4.44
C PRO A 47 -4.70 37.03 3.99
N PHE A 48 -4.88 36.60 2.73
CA PHE A 48 -6.19 36.19 2.24
C PHE A 48 -6.13 35.13 1.12
N GLN A 49 -5.49 33.99 1.42
CA GLN A 49 -5.62 32.71 0.69
C GLN A 49 -4.85 31.53 1.34
N HIS A 50 -3.92 31.81 2.27
CA HIS A 50 -3.09 30.78 2.91
C HIS A 50 -3.91 29.76 3.71
N GLU A 51 -4.90 30.17 4.52
CA GLU A 51 -5.72 29.21 5.29
C GLU A 51 -6.45 28.17 4.41
N THR A 52 -6.86 28.52 3.19
CA THR A 52 -7.49 27.54 2.29
C THR A 52 -6.47 26.61 1.65
N LEU A 53 -5.26 27.09 1.33
CA LEU A 53 -4.19 26.26 0.78
C LEU A 53 -3.59 25.32 1.84
N ASP A 54 -3.34 25.81 3.05
CA ASP A 54 -2.79 25.01 4.14
C ASP A 54 -3.81 23.97 4.64
N ARG A 55 -5.12 24.29 4.65
CA ARG A 55 -6.17 23.29 4.90
C ARG A 55 -6.22 22.24 3.79
N LEU A 56 -6.22 22.63 2.52
CA LEU A 56 -6.20 21.68 1.40
C LEU A 56 -4.94 20.81 1.38
N ALA A 57 -3.76 21.36 1.73
CA ALA A 57 -2.52 20.59 1.86
C ALA A 57 -2.58 19.60 3.03
N THR A 58 -3.13 20.01 4.18
CA THR A 58 -3.32 19.14 5.35
C THR A 58 -4.34 18.03 5.08
N GLU A 59 -5.40 18.35 4.33
CA GLU A 59 -6.47 17.41 3.97
C GLU A 59 -6.03 16.44 2.88
N ALA A 60 -5.24 16.90 1.90
CA ALA A 60 -4.55 16.04 0.94
C ALA A 60 -3.52 15.11 1.62
N ALA A 61 -2.75 15.60 2.60
CA ALA A 61 -1.83 14.77 3.37
C ALA A 61 -2.56 13.68 4.16
N ARG A 62 -3.68 14.02 4.83
CA ARG A 62 -4.54 13.03 5.51
C ARG A 62 -5.10 11.99 4.56
N LEU A 63 -5.62 12.41 3.40
CA LEU A 63 -6.12 11.47 2.39
C LEU A 63 -5.01 10.56 1.86
N PHE A 64 -3.78 11.06 1.72
CA PHE A 64 -2.63 10.24 1.32
C PHE A 64 -2.24 9.23 2.40
N ASP A 65 -2.19 9.64 3.67
CA ASP A 65 -1.94 8.75 4.81
C ASP A 65 -3.06 7.70 4.99
N ASP A 66 -4.31 8.06 4.72
CA ASP A 66 -5.45 7.13 4.81
C ASP A 66 -5.47 6.13 3.64
N VAL A 67 -5.15 6.55 2.41
CA VAL A 67 -4.94 5.64 1.27
C VAL A 67 -3.73 4.72 1.52
N HIS A 68 -2.64 5.25 2.07
CA HIS A 68 -1.45 4.44 2.38
C HIS A 68 -1.72 3.44 3.52
N ARG A 69 -2.55 3.81 4.52
CA ARG A 69 -3.04 2.87 5.54
C ARG A 69 -3.96 1.81 4.97
N GLN A 70 -4.91 2.18 4.10
CA GLN A 70 -5.77 1.20 3.42
C GLN A 70 -4.96 0.23 2.56
N GLN A 71 -3.96 0.70 1.81
CA GLN A 71 -3.07 -0.18 1.05
C GLN A 71 -2.23 -1.11 1.94
N MET A 72 -1.71 -0.62 3.07
CA MET A 72 -1.02 -1.47 4.06
C MET A 72 -1.97 -2.51 4.68
N GLN A 73 -3.20 -2.13 4.97
CA GLN A 73 -4.19 -3.02 5.60
C GLN A 73 -4.66 -4.10 4.63
N VAL A 74 -4.98 -3.74 3.38
CA VAL A 74 -5.26 -4.71 2.29
C VAL A 74 -4.04 -5.58 1.99
N GLY A 75 -2.83 -5.02 2.05
CA GLY A 75 -1.59 -5.79 1.93
C GLY A 75 -1.40 -6.82 3.05
N GLN A 76 -1.75 -6.48 4.29
CA GLN A 76 -1.74 -7.41 5.43
C GLN A 76 -2.83 -8.48 5.31
N GLU A 77 -4.06 -8.11 4.93
CA GLU A 77 -5.15 -9.06 4.71
C GLU A 77 -4.80 -10.06 3.59
N ILE A 78 -4.22 -9.61 2.47
CA ILE A 78 -3.75 -10.50 1.40
C ILE A 78 -2.62 -11.42 1.88
N VAL A 79 -1.69 -10.94 2.71
CA VAL A 79 -0.62 -11.77 3.27
C VAL A 79 -1.18 -12.81 4.24
N GLU A 80 -2.08 -12.46 5.15
CA GLU A 80 -2.75 -13.42 6.03
C GLU A 80 -3.59 -14.44 5.24
N GLU A 81 -4.27 -14.02 4.17
CA GLU A 81 -5.10 -14.91 3.36
C GLU A 81 -4.27 -15.86 2.47
N VAL A 82 -3.10 -15.40 1.98
CA VAL A 82 -2.10 -16.25 1.31
C VAL A 82 -1.43 -17.21 2.29
N GLU A 83 -0.99 -16.76 3.47
CA GLU A 83 -0.43 -17.65 4.50
C GLU A 83 -1.47 -18.69 4.95
N LYS A 84 -2.72 -18.29 5.15
CA LYS A 84 -3.81 -19.18 5.54
C LYS A 84 -4.12 -20.21 4.46
N THR A 85 -4.27 -19.80 3.20
CA THR A 85 -4.52 -20.74 2.09
C THR A 85 -3.33 -21.68 1.84
N GLN A 86 -2.09 -21.20 2.03
CA GLN A 86 -0.89 -22.02 1.93
C GLN A 86 -0.78 -23.03 3.08
N VAL A 87 -1.15 -22.64 4.31
CA VAL A 87 -1.27 -23.56 5.46
C VAL A 87 -2.41 -24.56 5.26
N GLU A 88 -3.58 -24.14 4.78
CA GLU A 88 -4.70 -25.04 4.47
C GLU A 88 -4.33 -26.07 3.40
N GLN A 89 -3.69 -25.64 2.30
CA GLN A 89 -3.15 -26.56 1.29
C GLN A 89 -2.10 -27.52 1.88
N GLN A 90 -1.20 -27.04 2.72
CA GLN A 90 -0.13 -27.86 3.32
C GLN A 90 -0.68 -28.86 4.35
N VAL A 91 -1.75 -28.50 5.07
CA VAL A 91 -2.53 -29.41 5.91
C VAL A 91 -3.27 -30.43 5.06
N GLU A 92 -3.90 -30.02 3.96
CA GLU A 92 -4.66 -30.93 3.09
C GLU A 92 -3.76 -31.92 2.34
N THR A 93 -2.56 -31.51 1.89
CA THR A 93 -1.56 -32.44 1.35
C THR A 93 -1.06 -33.39 2.43
N SER A 94 -0.74 -32.89 3.63
CA SER A 94 -0.31 -33.75 4.74
C SER A 94 -1.39 -34.75 5.17
N ASN A 95 -2.67 -34.36 5.10
CA ASN A 95 -3.80 -35.22 5.44
C ASN A 95 -4.06 -36.25 4.33
N LYS A 96 -3.88 -35.89 3.05
CA LYS A 96 -3.84 -36.84 1.93
C LYS A 96 -2.69 -37.83 2.09
N ASP A 97 -1.46 -37.36 2.34
CA ASP A 97 -0.28 -38.22 2.56
C ASP A 97 -0.47 -39.17 3.74
N LEU A 98 -1.07 -38.71 4.84
CA LEU A 98 -1.46 -39.55 5.97
C LEU A 98 -2.56 -40.56 5.60
N GLN A 99 -3.55 -40.17 4.79
CA GLN A 99 -4.54 -41.12 4.28
C GLN A 99 -3.90 -42.17 3.36
N THR A 100 -2.96 -41.81 2.49
CA THR A 100 -2.20 -42.79 1.68
C THR A 100 -1.36 -43.70 2.56
N LEU A 101 -0.62 -43.17 3.54
CA LEU A 101 0.18 -43.97 4.47
C LEU A 101 -0.66 -44.89 5.37
N VAL A 102 -1.87 -44.47 5.75
CA VAL A 102 -2.83 -45.33 6.46
C VAL A 102 -3.44 -46.37 5.52
N SER A 103 -3.68 -46.03 4.25
CA SER A 103 -4.21 -46.96 3.24
C SER A 103 -3.18 -48.02 2.83
N GLU A 104 -1.94 -47.61 2.57
CA GLU A 104 -0.79 -48.49 2.36
C GLU A 104 -0.44 -49.27 3.63
N GLY A 105 -0.58 -48.65 4.80
CA GLY A 105 -0.44 -49.30 6.10
C GLY A 105 -1.45 -50.42 6.27
N LEU A 106 -2.73 -50.16 5.98
CA LEU A 106 -3.81 -51.14 6.00
C LEU A 106 -3.65 -52.19 4.89
N GLU A 107 -3.26 -51.83 3.67
CA GLU A 107 -2.93 -52.80 2.62
C GLU A 107 -1.77 -53.72 3.00
N LEU A 108 -0.73 -53.18 3.62
CA LEU A 108 0.43 -53.96 4.06
C LEU A 108 0.11 -54.77 5.31
N GLN A 109 -0.75 -54.29 6.19
CA GLN A 109 -1.28 -55.04 7.32
C GLN A 109 -2.24 -56.14 6.86
N ILE A 110 -3.02 -55.93 5.79
CA ILE A 110 -3.80 -56.95 5.11
C ILE A 110 -2.89 -57.95 4.38
N LYS A 111 -1.78 -57.53 3.73
CA LYS A 111 -0.78 -58.44 3.14
C LYS A 111 0.05 -59.21 4.19
N LEU A 112 0.20 -58.67 5.40
CA LEU A 112 0.86 -59.32 6.54
C LEU A 112 -0.08 -60.25 7.33
N MET A 113 -1.38 -59.93 7.42
CA MET A 113 -2.40 -60.77 8.08
C MET A 113 -3.02 -61.80 7.13
N CYS A 114 -3.01 -61.54 5.83
CA CYS A 114 -3.38 -62.46 4.77
C CYS A 114 -2.20 -62.61 3.80
N PRO A 115 -1.20 -63.44 4.11
CA PRO A 115 -0.19 -63.79 3.12
C PRO A 115 -0.91 -64.45 1.94
N HIS A 116 -0.77 -63.86 0.75
CA HIS A 116 -1.10 -64.52 -0.52
C HIS A 116 -0.02 -65.58 -0.84
N HIS A 117 0.14 -66.52 0.09
CA HIS A 117 0.54 -67.88 -0.19
C HIS A 117 -0.77 -68.66 -0.09
N SER A 118 -1.30 -69.19 -1.18
CA SER A 118 -0.78 -70.47 -1.68
C SER A 118 -0.20 -71.30 -0.54
N TRP A 119 -1.06 -71.67 0.41
CA TRP A 119 -1.03 -73.00 0.98
C TRP A 119 -1.23 -74.01 -0.16
N THR A 120 -0.26 -74.10 -1.08
CA THR A 120 0.19 -75.41 -1.51
C THR A 120 0.49 -76.13 -0.22
N PRO A 121 -0.25 -77.19 0.16
CA PRO A 121 0.14 -77.96 1.31
C PRO A 121 1.58 -78.36 1.06
N PHE A 122 2.49 -78.06 2.00
CA PHE A 122 3.81 -78.69 1.99
C PHE A 122 3.55 -80.16 2.30
N VAL A 123 3.19 -80.89 1.25
CA VAL A 123 3.15 -82.34 1.26
C VAL A 123 4.61 -82.76 1.25
N SER A 124 5.21 -82.75 2.44
CA SER A 124 6.26 -83.69 2.77
C SER A 124 5.68 -85.09 2.54
N HIS A 125 5.84 -85.60 1.32
CA HIS A 125 5.82 -87.03 1.07
C HIS A 125 6.94 -87.64 1.93
N GLY A 126 6.55 -88.37 2.98
CA GLY A 126 7.48 -88.99 3.93
C GLY A 126 7.13 -88.64 5.38
N ASP A 127 6.36 -89.53 6.00
CA ASP A 127 6.47 -89.85 7.42
C ASP A 127 6.19 -88.75 8.46
N GLY A 128 5.11 -87.99 8.27
CA GLY A 128 4.39 -87.42 9.40
C GLY A 128 3.94 -88.54 10.37
N PRO A 129 4.07 -88.38 11.70
CA PRO A 129 4.00 -89.48 12.65
C PRO A 129 2.64 -90.16 12.63
N ARG A 130 2.62 -91.39 12.10
CA ARG A 130 1.41 -92.20 11.93
C ARG A 130 0.85 -92.60 13.29
N LEU A 131 -0.09 -91.79 13.76
CA LEU A 131 -0.74 -91.93 15.06
C LEU A 131 -1.49 -93.26 15.16
N TYR A 132 -1.35 -93.93 16.30
CA TYR A 132 -2.06 -95.15 16.69
C TYR A 132 -1.83 -96.41 15.85
N LEU A 133 -0.82 -97.19 16.27
CA LEU A 133 -1.01 -98.55 16.77
C LEU A 133 0.26 -98.92 17.56
N LEU A 134 0.18 -99.92 18.45
CA LEU A 134 1.35 -100.48 19.12
C LEU A 134 2.43 -100.77 18.05
N THR A 135 3.68 -100.35 18.30
CA THR A 135 4.77 -100.70 17.36
C THR A 135 4.83 -102.22 17.22
N PRO A 136 5.27 -102.76 16.06
CA PRO A 136 5.35 -104.21 15.85
C PRO A 136 6.06 -104.92 17.00
N ALA A 137 7.05 -104.29 17.63
CA ALA A 137 7.71 -104.77 18.83
C ALA A 137 6.75 -105.11 19.99
N VAL A 138 5.83 -104.22 20.36
CA VAL A 138 4.87 -104.46 21.46
C VAL A 138 3.80 -105.47 21.02
N THR A 139 3.22 -105.27 19.83
CA THR A 139 2.16 -106.15 19.28
C THR A 139 2.61 -107.60 19.13
N ASN A 140 3.88 -107.84 18.78
CA ASN A 140 4.45 -109.18 18.65
C ASN A 140 4.45 -109.97 19.97
N VAL A 141 4.54 -109.31 21.13
CA VAL A 141 4.46 -110.01 22.43
C VAL A 141 3.03 -110.49 22.69
N CYS A 142 2.05 -109.63 22.44
CA CYS A 142 0.62 -109.95 22.58
C CYS A 142 0.23 -111.13 21.67
N ILE A 143 0.51 -111.03 20.37
CA ILE A 143 0.19 -112.11 19.39
C ILE A 143 0.85 -113.43 19.79
N ALA A 144 2.11 -113.41 20.24
CA ALA A 144 2.82 -114.62 20.65
C ALA A 144 2.24 -115.23 21.95
N ASN A 145 1.71 -114.40 22.86
CA ASN A 145 1.02 -114.87 24.07
C ASN A 145 -0.36 -115.46 23.73
N ASP A 146 -1.16 -114.77 22.92
CA ASP A 146 -2.47 -115.23 22.48
C ASP A 146 -2.38 -116.59 21.76
N ALA A 147 -1.40 -116.76 20.88
CA ALA A 147 -1.13 -118.03 20.20
C ALA A 147 -0.76 -119.17 21.18
N ARG A 148 -0.01 -118.88 22.26
CA ARG A 148 0.30 -119.87 23.31
C ARG A 148 -0.92 -120.21 24.16
N GLU A 149 -1.74 -119.22 24.48
CA GLU A 149 -2.95 -119.38 25.29
C GLU A 149 -4.02 -120.20 24.55
N VAL A 150 -4.17 -120.02 23.23
CA VAL A 150 -5.01 -120.89 22.39
C VAL A 150 -4.53 -122.34 22.46
N LYS A 151 -3.24 -122.58 22.20
CA LYS A 151 -2.66 -123.94 22.27
C LYS A 151 -2.83 -124.59 23.65
N ARG A 152 -2.63 -123.83 24.72
CA ARG A 152 -2.83 -124.30 26.11
C ARG A 152 -4.29 -124.71 26.37
N ARG A 153 -5.27 -124.02 25.77
CA ARG A 153 -6.69 -124.40 25.88
C ARG A 153 -6.98 -125.70 25.15
N GLU A 154 -6.45 -125.87 23.93
CA GLU A 154 -6.57 -127.10 23.15
C GLU A 154 -6.00 -128.31 23.91
N GLU A 155 -4.75 -128.21 24.39
CA GLU A 155 -4.10 -129.27 25.18
C GLU A 155 -4.88 -129.64 26.46
N ASN A 156 -5.45 -128.65 27.16
CA ASN A 156 -6.25 -128.89 28.36
C ASN A 156 -7.61 -129.54 28.07
N VAL A 157 -8.26 -129.20 26.95
CA VAL A 157 -9.53 -129.82 26.55
C VAL A 157 -9.31 -131.30 26.21
N VAL A 158 -8.25 -131.63 25.46
CA VAL A 158 -7.89 -133.02 25.12
C VAL A 158 -7.58 -133.81 26.39
N ALA A 159 -6.69 -133.30 27.27
CA ALA A 159 -6.35 -133.98 28.51
C ALA A 159 -7.56 -134.18 29.44
N HIS A 160 -8.50 -133.23 29.47
CA HIS A 160 -9.75 -133.39 30.22
C HIS A 160 -10.64 -134.49 29.63
N GLN A 161 -10.81 -134.54 28.31
CA GLN A 161 -11.58 -135.59 27.63
C GLN A 161 -10.98 -136.99 27.86
N GLU A 162 -9.66 -137.14 27.74
CA GLU A 162 -8.97 -138.40 28.05
C GLU A 162 -9.17 -138.85 29.49
N ARG A 163 -9.12 -137.91 30.46
CA ARG A 163 -9.37 -138.21 31.87
C ARG A 163 -10.81 -138.68 32.11
N MET A 164 -11.79 -138.01 31.51
CA MET A 164 -13.21 -138.40 31.65
C MET A 164 -13.44 -139.79 31.04
N ALA A 165 -12.94 -140.05 29.83
CA ALA A 165 -13.08 -141.35 29.17
C ALA A 165 -12.47 -142.51 29.98
N LYS A 166 -11.32 -142.28 30.64
CA LYS A 166 -10.71 -143.27 31.57
C LYS A 166 -11.57 -143.50 32.81
N LEU A 167 -12.11 -142.44 33.41
CA LEU A 167 -13.01 -142.57 34.56
C LEU A 167 -14.28 -143.35 34.19
N ASP A 168 -14.89 -143.07 33.04
CA ASP A 168 -16.08 -143.79 32.57
C ASP A 168 -15.79 -145.28 32.31
N GLN A 169 -14.63 -145.61 31.73
CA GLN A 169 -14.20 -147.00 31.55
C GLN A 169 -14.00 -147.72 32.88
N GLU A 170 -13.32 -147.10 33.85
CA GLU A 170 -13.13 -147.66 35.19
C GLU A 170 -14.44 -147.75 36.00
N LEU A 171 -15.39 -146.84 35.79
CA LEU A 171 -16.74 -146.93 36.36
C LEU A 171 -17.48 -148.15 35.81
N VAL A 172 -17.48 -148.37 34.49
CA VAL A 172 -18.11 -149.56 33.87
C VAL A 172 -17.41 -150.85 34.30
N ALA A 173 -16.07 -150.90 34.25
CA ALA A 173 -15.31 -152.09 34.60
C ALA A 173 -15.41 -152.44 36.10
N SER A 174 -15.45 -151.43 36.99
CA SER A 174 -15.64 -151.67 38.42
C SER A 174 -17.09 -152.02 38.77
N ALA A 175 -18.09 -151.49 38.05
CA ALA A 175 -19.48 -151.91 38.19
C ALA A 175 -19.67 -153.39 37.82
N GLN A 176 -19.13 -153.84 36.68
CA GLN A 176 -19.16 -155.25 36.26
C GLN A 176 -18.51 -156.18 37.29
N LYS A 177 -17.31 -155.83 37.78
CA LYS A 177 -16.62 -156.62 38.81
C LYS A 177 -17.39 -156.66 40.13
N LEU A 178 -18.05 -155.55 40.52
CA LEU A 178 -18.93 -155.53 41.70
C LEU A 178 -20.17 -156.41 41.51
N GLU A 179 -20.76 -156.41 40.31
CA GLU A 179 -21.90 -157.27 39.97
C GLU A 179 -21.52 -158.76 40.01
N GLU A 180 -20.35 -159.14 39.47
CA GLU A 180 -19.81 -160.52 39.60
C GLU A 180 -19.58 -160.95 41.06
N ILE A 181 -19.04 -160.04 41.89
CA ILE A 181 -18.83 -160.28 43.32
C ILE A 181 -20.19 -160.47 44.01
N ASN A 182 -21.15 -159.58 43.72
CA ASN A 182 -22.49 -159.60 44.28
C ASN A 182 -23.26 -160.88 43.92
N ALA A 183 -23.30 -161.25 42.63
CA ALA A 183 -24.03 -162.41 42.14
C ALA A 183 -23.53 -163.73 42.76
N ARG A 184 -22.22 -163.88 43.01
CA ARG A 184 -21.67 -165.10 43.59
C ARG A 184 -21.97 -165.24 45.10
N TRP A 185 -22.38 -164.18 45.82
CA TRP A 185 -22.86 -164.33 47.21
C TRP A 185 -24.13 -165.19 47.31
N GLU A 186 -25.01 -165.18 46.31
CA GLU A 186 -26.21 -166.03 46.29
C GLU A 186 -25.85 -167.52 46.28
N GLY A 187 -24.81 -167.91 45.54
CA GLY A 187 -24.27 -169.27 45.53
C GLY A 187 -23.61 -169.65 46.86
N ILE A 188 -22.82 -168.73 47.44
CA ILE A 188 -22.09 -168.95 48.70
C ILE A 188 -23.07 -169.17 49.87
N LEU A 189 -24.20 -168.46 49.89
CA LEU A 189 -25.26 -168.63 50.90
C LEU A 189 -25.99 -169.99 50.80
N GLY A 190 -25.86 -170.72 49.68
CA GLY A 190 -26.42 -172.06 49.50
C GLY A 190 -25.50 -173.20 49.96
N THR A 191 -24.23 -172.91 50.24
CA THR A 191 -23.21 -173.92 50.58
C THR A 191 -23.21 -174.24 52.07
N ASN A 192 -23.48 -175.49 52.43
CA ASN A 192 -23.56 -175.93 53.84
C ASN A 192 -22.25 -176.54 54.39
N ASP A 193 -21.20 -176.70 53.57
CA ASP A 193 -19.90 -177.17 54.04
C ASP A 193 -19.01 -176.01 54.55
N PRO A 194 -18.47 -176.08 55.78
CA PRO A 194 -17.62 -175.01 56.33
C PRO A 194 -16.27 -174.82 55.62
N LEU A 195 -15.71 -175.84 54.98
CA LEU A 195 -14.43 -175.73 54.27
C LEU A 195 -14.63 -174.98 52.94
N ASP A 196 -15.62 -175.39 52.16
CA ASP A 196 -15.98 -174.73 50.90
C ASP A 196 -16.40 -173.28 51.15
N LEU A 197 -17.21 -173.02 52.19
CA LEU A 197 -17.62 -171.68 52.61
C LEU A 197 -16.41 -170.78 52.94
N TYR A 198 -15.40 -171.31 53.62
CA TYR A 198 -14.15 -170.57 53.89
C TYR A 198 -13.39 -170.24 52.60
N HIS A 199 -13.27 -171.21 51.68
CA HIS A 199 -12.56 -171.01 50.41
C HIS A 199 -13.26 -169.96 49.53
N ASP A 200 -14.58 -170.00 49.45
CA ASP A 200 -15.38 -169.04 48.69
C ASP A 200 -15.34 -167.63 49.28
N ILE A 201 -15.46 -167.48 50.62
CA ILE A 201 -15.33 -166.18 51.29
C ILE A 201 -13.91 -165.62 51.11
N HIS A 202 -12.88 -166.46 51.21
CA HIS A 202 -11.50 -166.05 50.96
C HIS A 202 -11.32 -165.58 49.51
N HIS A 203 -11.86 -166.31 48.54
CA HIS A 203 -11.83 -165.94 47.12
C HIS A 203 -12.58 -164.62 46.85
N GLN A 204 -13.72 -164.36 47.48
CA GLN A 204 -14.39 -163.07 47.39
C GLN A 204 -13.60 -161.94 48.02
N ARG A 205 -12.95 -162.18 49.17
CA ARG A 205 -12.07 -161.21 49.81
C ARG A 205 -10.89 -160.83 48.90
N VAL A 206 -10.33 -161.79 48.17
CA VAL A 206 -9.29 -161.54 47.16
C VAL A 206 -9.84 -160.66 46.03
N LYS A 207 -10.98 -161.01 45.42
CA LYS A 207 -11.63 -160.17 44.38
C LYS A 207 -11.92 -158.74 44.85
N CYS A 208 -12.43 -158.56 46.06
CA CYS A 208 -12.64 -157.23 46.66
C CYS A 208 -11.32 -156.47 46.87
N SER A 209 -10.25 -157.15 47.29
CA SER A 209 -8.91 -156.56 47.45
C SER A 209 -8.29 -156.14 46.11
N GLU A 210 -8.51 -156.91 45.05
CA GLU A 210 -8.07 -156.57 43.69
C GLU A 210 -8.80 -155.33 43.17
N LEU A 211 -10.11 -155.22 43.38
CA LEU A 211 -10.90 -154.05 43.01
C LEU A 211 -10.49 -152.79 43.79
N MET A 212 -10.21 -152.93 45.10
CA MET A 212 -9.66 -151.83 45.89
C MET A 212 -8.27 -151.42 45.40
N SER A 213 -7.39 -152.39 45.08
CA SER A 213 -6.06 -152.09 44.52
C SER A 213 -6.15 -151.36 43.18
N GLN A 214 -7.09 -151.71 42.30
CA GLN A 214 -7.34 -151.00 41.04
C GLN A 214 -7.78 -149.55 41.30
N LYS A 215 -8.68 -149.32 42.26
CA LYS A 215 -9.10 -147.96 42.65
C LYS A 215 -7.95 -147.16 43.28
N ASP A 216 -7.11 -147.77 44.11
CA ASP A 216 -5.94 -147.11 44.69
C ASP A 216 -4.88 -146.76 43.62
N GLN A 217 -4.70 -147.62 42.60
CA GLN A 217 -3.85 -147.34 41.43
C GLN A 217 -4.39 -146.13 40.65
N LEU A 218 -5.69 -146.11 40.32
CA LEU A 218 -6.34 -144.98 39.65
C LEU A 218 -6.22 -143.68 40.46
N ILE A 219 -6.40 -143.74 41.79
CA ILE A 219 -6.20 -142.58 42.68
C ILE A 219 -4.74 -142.08 42.63
N GLN A 220 -3.76 -142.98 42.58
CA GLN A 220 -2.35 -142.59 42.43
C GLN A 220 -2.06 -141.97 41.07
N GLU A 221 -2.66 -142.46 39.98
CA GLU A 221 -2.53 -141.86 38.66
C GLU A 221 -3.15 -140.47 38.58
N LEU A 222 -4.36 -140.28 39.09
CA LEU A 222 -5.03 -138.97 39.16
C LEU A 222 -4.25 -137.97 40.03
N ARG A 223 -3.64 -138.42 41.15
CA ARG A 223 -2.75 -137.59 41.97
C ARG A 223 -1.47 -137.19 41.22
N LYS A 224 -0.86 -138.11 40.47
CA LYS A 224 0.30 -137.79 39.60
C LYS A 224 -0.09 -136.80 38.51
N GLU A 225 -1.26 -136.98 37.88
CA GLU A 225 -1.76 -136.08 36.85
C GLU A 225 -2.02 -134.67 37.40
N LEU A 226 -2.60 -134.57 38.60
CA LEU A 226 -2.81 -133.31 39.31
C LEU A 226 -1.48 -132.59 39.60
N HIS A 227 -0.49 -133.28 40.17
CA HIS A 227 0.84 -132.70 40.39
C HIS A 227 1.50 -132.24 39.08
N LEU A 228 1.36 -133.00 37.99
CA LEU A 228 1.85 -132.60 36.67
C LEU A 228 1.06 -131.43 36.05
N ALA A 229 -0.18 -131.18 36.49
CA ALA A 229 -0.96 -130.01 36.13
C ALA A 229 -0.52 -128.77 36.94
N ASP A 230 -0.27 -128.93 38.25
CA ASP A 230 0.29 -127.87 39.10
C ASP A 230 1.68 -127.44 38.60
N ASP A 231 2.56 -128.38 38.26
CA ASP A 231 3.87 -128.11 37.67
C ASP A 231 3.77 -127.43 36.30
N ARG A 232 2.71 -127.68 35.52
CA ARG A 232 2.42 -126.95 34.28
C ARG A 232 1.96 -125.52 34.59
N PHE A 233 1.01 -125.34 35.49
CA PHE A 233 0.51 -124.04 35.92
C PHE A 233 1.64 -123.13 36.46
N MET A 234 2.51 -123.66 37.34
CA MET A 234 3.64 -122.90 37.87
C MET A 234 4.68 -122.52 36.80
N ARG A 235 4.87 -123.34 35.76
CA ARG A 235 5.72 -123.00 34.61
C ARG A 235 5.08 -121.92 33.73
N ASP A 236 3.78 -122.01 33.47
CA ASP A 236 3.08 -121.02 32.64
C ASP A 236 2.93 -119.68 33.36
N GLN A 237 2.70 -119.65 34.69
CA GLN A 237 2.72 -118.42 35.48
C GLN A 237 4.10 -117.72 35.43
N ARG A 238 5.20 -118.49 35.48
CA ARG A 238 6.56 -117.94 35.32
C ARG A 238 6.79 -117.37 33.92
N ARG A 239 6.29 -118.02 32.87
CA ARG A 239 6.35 -117.53 31.49
C ARG A 239 5.53 -116.26 31.30
N GLN A 240 4.27 -116.25 31.75
CA GLN A 240 3.42 -115.05 31.71
C GLN A 240 4.06 -113.86 32.43
N LYS A 241 4.72 -114.08 33.58
CA LYS A 241 5.48 -113.02 34.26
C LYS A 241 6.66 -112.49 33.43
N GLN A 242 7.37 -113.36 32.70
CA GLN A 242 8.44 -112.96 31.77
C GLN A 242 7.88 -112.18 30.57
N ASP A 243 6.78 -112.65 29.97
CA ASP A 243 6.10 -111.98 28.86
C ASP A 243 5.59 -110.58 29.26
N LEU A 244 5.00 -110.44 30.45
CA LEU A 244 4.59 -109.14 31.00
C LEU A 244 5.79 -108.22 31.24
N GLY A 245 6.92 -108.73 31.75
CA GLY A 245 8.16 -107.96 31.89
C GLY A 245 8.65 -107.42 30.54
N LEU A 246 8.75 -108.30 29.52
CA LEU A 246 9.13 -107.92 28.16
C LEU A 246 8.14 -106.95 27.51
N LEU A 247 6.85 -107.06 27.82
CA LEU A 247 5.82 -106.13 27.34
C LEU A 247 6.04 -104.73 27.93
N CYS A 248 6.25 -104.63 29.25
CA CYS A 248 6.57 -103.37 29.92
C CYS A 248 7.84 -102.73 29.35
N GLU A 249 8.94 -103.49 29.24
CA GLU A 249 10.21 -103.01 28.68
C GLU A 249 10.05 -102.44 27.26
N ARG A 250 9.26 -103.08 26.41
CA ARG A 250 9.02 -102.60 25.03
C ARG A 250 8.11 -101.37 25.00
N ILE A 251 7.13 -101.27 25.90
CA ILE A 251 6.28 -100.08 26.04
C ILE A 251 7.12 -98.90 26.52
N ASP A 252 7.96 -99.08 27.53
CA ASP A 252 8.85 -98.03 28.05
C ASP A 252 9.83 -97.55 26.97
N GLN A 253 10.43 -98.48 26.22
CA GLN A 253 11.28 -98.15 25.06
C GLN A 253 10.50 -97.37 23.99
N GLN A 254 9.26 -97.75 23.67
CA GLN A 254 8.43 -97.01 22.72
C GLN A 254 8.12 -95.60 23.23
N VAL A 255 7.78 -95.42 24.51
CA VAL A 255 7.54 -94.10 25.12
C VAL A 255 8.80 -93.22 25.06
N VAL A 256 9.98 -93.78 25.34
CA VAL A 256 11.27 -93.05 25.24
C VAL A 256 11.61 -92.68 23.79
N VAL A 257 11.30 -93.53 22.80
CA VAL A 257 11.47 -93.20 21.37
C VAL A 257 10.50 -92.09 20.95
N MET A 258 9.21 -92.21 21.27
CA MET A 258 8.20 -91.18 20.96
C MET A 258 8.53 -89.85 21.64
N GLY A 259 8.95 -89.87 22.91
CA GLY A 259 9.36 -88.67 23.63
C GLY A 259 10.62 -88.00 23.07
N ARG A 260 11.50 -88.74 22.38
CA ARG A 260 12.62 -88.16 21.63
C ARG A 260 12.16 -87.55 20.30
N ALA A 261 11.30 -88.25 19.56
CA ALA A 261 10.72 -87.75 18.31
C ALA A 261 9.96 -86.44 18.53
N TYR A 262 9.04 -86.38 19.51
CA TYR A 262 8.30 -85.15 19.81
C TYR A 262 9.20 -83.97 20.23
N LYS A 263 10.33 -84.22 20.89
CA LYS A 263 11.32 -83.17 21.19
C LYS A 263 12.02 -82.67 19.94
N GLN A 264 12.32 -83.55 18.98
CA GLN A 264 12.92 -83.17 17.70
C GLN A 264 11.94 -82.35 16.86
N GLU A 265 10.68 -82.78 16.74
CA GLU A 265 9.63 -82.02 16.06
C GLU A 265 9.43 -80.62 16.68
N LEU A 266 9.42 -80.53 18.02
CA LEU A 266 9.29 -79.26 18.73
C LEU A 266 10.46 -78.31 18.45
N LEU A 267 11.71 -78.81 18.44
CA LEU A 267 12.89 -78.03 18.05
C LEU A 267 12.81 -77.55 16.59
N LEU A 268 12.33 -78.39 15.66
CA LEU A 268 12.16 -78.01 14.25
C LEU A 268 11.11 -76.89 14.07
N VAL A 269 10.05 -76.90 14.88
CA VAL A 269 9.04 -75.83 14.93
C VAL A 269 9.61 -74.56 15.54
N GLU A 270 10.37 -74.64 16.64
CA GLU A 270 11.05 -73.48 17.25
C GLU A 270 12.07 -72.84 16.29
N ASP A 271 12.82 -73.65 15.53
CA ASP A 271 13.72 -73.19 14.47
C ASP A 271 12.97 -72.52 13.31
N ALA A 272 11.81 -73.07 12.91
CA ALA A 272 10.96 -72.48 11.88
C ALA A 272 10.44 -71.09 12.30
N ILE A 273 9.83 -70.99 13.49
CA ILE A 273 9.35 -69.73 14.07
C ILE A 273 10.51 -68.72 14.21
N SER A 274 11.68 -69.20 14.62
CA SER A 274 12.88 -68.36 14.73
C SER A 274 13.32 -67.81 13.37
N ARG A 275 13.33 -68.63 12.31
CA ARG A 275 13.64 -68.19 10.94
C ARG A 275 12.62 -67.18 10.41
N GLU A 276 11.33 -67.44 10.57
CA GLU A 276 10.25 -66.53 10.16
C GLU A 276 10.37 -65.18 10.87
N ARG A 277 10.62 -65.18 12.19
CA ARG A 277 10.86 -63.95 12.96
C ARG A 277 12.05 -63.15 12.44
N HIS A 278 13.16 -63.81 12.09
CA HIS A 278 14.33 -63.13 11.50
C HIS A 278 13.98 -62.51 10.14
N GLN A 279 13.30 -63.25 9.26
CA GLN A 279 12.86 -62.76 7.95
C GLN A 279 11.92 -61.56 8.05
N LEU A 280 10.96 -61.57 8.98
CA LEU A 280 10.06 -60.44 9.24
C LEU A 280 10.82 -59.21 9.74
N ILE A 281 11.79 -59.39 10.66
CA ILE A 281 12.63 -58.30 11.15
C ILE A 281 13.50 -57.72 10.03
N GLU A 282 14.08 -58.55 9.17
CA GLU A 282 14.87 -58.09 8.00
C GLU A 282 14.02 -57.36 6.97
N ALA A 283 12.83 -57.87 6.64
CA ALA A 283 11.89 -57.21 5.74
C ALA A 283 11.46 -55.84 6.30
N GLY A 284 11.17 -55.77 7.60
CA GLY A 284 10.90 -54.53 8.32
C GLY A 284 12.08 -53.54 8.23
N LYS A 285 13.30 -53.98 8.54
CA LYS A 285 14.52 -53.16 8.43
C LYS A 285 14.73 -52.62 7.02
N LYS A 286 14.64 -53.48 5.99
CA LYS A 286 14.76 -53.09 4.57
C LYS A 286 13.71 -52.05 4.17
N LYS A 287 12.46 -52.18 4.65
CA LYS A 287 11.40 -51.18 4.43
C LYS A 287 11.74 -49.84 5.11
N TRP A 288 12.18 -49.86 6.37
CA TRP A 288 12.60 -48.66 7.10
C TRP A 288 13.78 -47.96 6.43
N GLU A 289 14.83 -48.69 6.06
CA GLU A 289 15.96 -48.14 5.31
C GLU A 289 15.55 -47.52 3.97
N GLY A 290 14.58 -48.12 3.27
CA GLY A 290 13.98 -47.56 2.07
C GLY A 290 13.29 -46.22 2.32
N LEU A 291 12.47 -46.14 3.37
CA LEU A 291 11.78 -44.90 3.78
C LEU A 291 12.76 -43.80 4.21
N TYR A 292 13.80 -44.13 5.00
CA TYR A 292 14.85 -43.17 5.34
C TYR A 292 15.57 -42.65 4.09
N LYS A 293 16.00 -43.53 3.18
CA LYS A 293 16.64 -43.10 1.91
C LYS A 293 15.72 -42.27 1.02
N ALA A 294 14.40 -42.50 1.05
CA ALA A 294 13.43 -41.69 0.32
C ALA A 294 13.26 -40.30 0.94
N ARG A 295 13.14 -40.23 2.28
CA ARG A 295 13.11 -38.98 3.04
C ARG A 295 14.38 -38.15 2.81
N ASP A 296 15.55 -38.74 2.94
CA ASP A 296 16.83 -38.05 2.81
C ASP A 296 17.00 -37.43 1.41
N LYS A 297 16.55 -38.15 0.36
CA LYS A 297 16.49 -37.61 -1.02
C LYS A 297 15.51 -36.45 -1.14
N LEU A 298 14.34 -36.53 -0.52
CA LEU A 298 13.35 -35.45 -0.53
C LEU A 298 13.89 -34.21 0.20
N GLU A 299 14.48 -34.39 1.39
CA GLU A 299 15.13 -33.33 2.18
C GLU A 299 16.24 -32.63 1.37
N LEU A 300 17.13 -33.39 0.72
CA LEU A 300 18.15 -32.84 -0.19
C LEU A 300 17.52 -32.05 -1.33
N SER A 301 16.53 -32.61 -2.03
CA SER A 301 15.85 -31.89 -3.13
C SER A 301 15.12 -30.62 -2.67
N HIS A 302 14.67 -30.57 -1.42
CA HIS A 302 14.07 -29.38 -0.81
C HIS A 302 15.13 -28.34 -0.43
N MET A 303 16.32 -28.77 0.01
CA MET A 303 17.44 -27.85 0.23
C MET A 303 17.96 -27.27 -1.10
N ASP A 304 18.08 -28.09 -2.14
CA ASP A 304 18.49 -27.63 -3.48
C ASP A 304 17.51 -26.61 -4.05
N LYS A 305 16.20 -26.86 -3.94
CA LYS A 305 15.16 -25.88 -4.33
C LYS A 305 15.30 -24.57 -3.55
N LYS A 306 15.46 -24.64 -2.22
CA LYS A 306 15.65 -23.44 -1.38
C LYS A 306 16.92 -22.68 -1.77
N MET A 307 18.02 -23.39 -2.02
CA MET A 307 19.28 -22.80 -2.49
C MET A 307 19.10 -22.07 -3.83
N HIS A 308 18.43 -22.68 -4.80
CA HIS A 308 18.13 -22.03 -6.08
C HIS A 308 17.22 -20.81 -5.93
N THR A 309 16.19 -20.86 -5.08
CA THR A 309 15.34 -19.69 -4.80
C THR A 309 16.13 -18.55 -4.14
N VAL A 310 17.05 -18.85 -3.20
CA VAL A 310 17.94 -17.84 -2.62
C VAL A 310 18.88 -17.25 -3.68
N GLN A 311 19.48 -18.07 -4.53
CA GLN A 311 20.33 -17.61 -5.64
C GLN A 311 19.57 -16.73 -6.65
N GLN A 312 18.29 -17.03 -6.91
CA GLN A 312 17.43 -16.19 -7.76
C GLN A 312 17.21 -14.81 -7.11
N PHE A 313 16.85 -14.76 -5.82
CA PHE A 313 16.70 -13.49 -5.10
C PHE A 313 18.01 -12.70 -5.01
N GLU A 314 19.16 -13.35 -4.81
CA GLU A 314 20.47 -12.68 -4.83
C GLU A 314 20.76 -12.03 -6.20
N GLN A 315 20.43 -12.72 -7.30
CA GLN A 315 20.57 -12.18 -8.66
C GLN A 315 19.60 -11.02 -8.93
N GLU A 316 18.37 -11.08 -8.43
CA GLU A 316 17.37 -10.01 -8.55
C GLU A 316 17.77 -8.77 -7.74
N MET A 317 18.20 -8.96 -6.49
CA MET A 317 18.74 -7.87 -5.66
C MET A 317 19.95 -7.23 -6.34
N TYR A 318 20.87 -8.01 -6.91
CA TYR A 318 22.02 -7.47 -7.64
C TYR A 318 21.62 -6.62 -8.85
N LYS A 319 20.61 -7.06 -9.64
CA LYS A 319 20.06 -6.27 -10.76
C LYS A 319 19.47 -4.96 -10.27
N ILE A 320 18.59 -5.01 -9.27
CA ILE A 320 17.93 -3.82 -8.69
C ILE A 320 18.97 -2.84 -8.12
N HIS A 321 20.02 -3.32 -7.45
CA HIS A 321 21.12 -2.46 -7.00
C HIS A 321 21.85 -1.78 -8.16
N LYS A 322 22.17 -2.51 -9.24
CA LYS A 322 22.81 -1.95 -10.43
C LYS A 322 21.93 -0.91 -11.14
N GLU A 323 20.65 -1.22 -11.32
CA GLU A 323 19.66 -0.31 -11.91
C GLU A 323 19.49 0.97 -11.08
N ASN A 324 19.41 0.84 -9.75
CA ASN A 324 19.36 2.00 -8.84
C ASN A 324 20.65 2.84 -8.89
N GLU A 325 21.83 2.23 -8.99
CA GLU A 325 23.08 2.97 -9.20
C GLU A 325 23.09 3.71 -10.55
N GLU A 326 22.60 3.09 -11.63
CA GLU A 326 22.50 3.70 -12.95
C GLU A 326 21.49 4.87 -12.95
N HIS A 327 20.32 4.71 -12.33
CA HIS A 327 19.34 5.77 -12.14
C HIS A 327 19.89 6.92 -11.29
N TYR A 328 20.60 6.63 -10.18
CA TYR A 328 21.23 7.65 -9.35
C TYR A 328 22.30 8.44 -10.13
N ARG A 329 23.18 7.74 -10.88
CA ARG A 329 24.19 8.37 -11.74
C ARG A 329 23.55 9.24 -12.83
N ALA A 330 22.51 8.75 -13.49
CA ALA A 330 21.78 9.51 -14.51
C ALA A 330 21.12 10.76 -13.93
N LYS A 331 20.46 10.66 -12.76
CA LYS A 331 19.83 11.81 -12.11
C LYS A 331 20.86 12.82 -11.58
N LYS A 332 21.99 12.33 -11.05
CA LYS A 332 23.12 13.18 -10.65
C LYS A 332 23.65 13.97 -11.85
N LEU A 333 23.92 13.30 -12.98
CA LEU A 333 24.39 13.95 -14.20
C LEU A 333 23.40 15.03 -14.69
N GLN A 334 22.10 14.73 -14.67
CA GLN A 334 21.06 15.71 -15.03
C GLN A 334 21.12 16.96 -14.13
N LEU A 335 21.19 16.77 -12.80
CA LEU A 335 21.27 17.90 -11.87
C LEU A 335 22.58 18.69 -12.02
N GLU A 336 23.69 18.03 -12.31
CA GLU A 336 24.97 18.68 -12.63
C GLU A 336 24.89 19.49 -13.93
N THR A 337 24.20 19.00 -14.97
CA THR A 337 23.96 19.79 -16.21
C THR A 337 23.01 20.95 -15.98
N ASP A 338 21.93 20.76 -15.22
CA ASP A 338 20.95 21.82 -14.91
C ASP A 338 21.63 22.96 -14.11
N LEU A 339 22.51 22.61 -13.16
CA LEU A 339 23.33 23.58 -12.42
C LEU A 339 24.30 24.35 -13.34
N GLN A 340 24.94 23.69 -14.31
CA GLN A 340 25.82 24.35 -15.27
C GLN A 340 25.06 25.34 -16.15
N VAL A 341 23.86 24.98 -16.63
CA VAL A 341 22.99 25.86 -17.43
C VAL A 341 22.56 27.08 -16.61
N LEU A 342 22.04 26.88 -15.39
CA LEU A 342 21.63 27.98 -14.50
C LEU A 342 22.80 28.90 -14.15
N GLN A 343 24.00 28.36 -13.94
CA GLN A 343 25.20 29.16 -13.72
C GLN A 343 25.56 29.99 -14.96
N GLN A 344 25.45 29.41 -16.16
CA GLN A 344 25.68 30.13 -17.41
C GLN A 344 24.66 31.25 -17.63
N GLU A 345 23.37 31.02 -17.40
CA GLU A 345 22.31 32.03 -17.47
C GLU A 345 22.55 33.17 -16.47
N LEU A 346 22.96 32.84 -15.24
CA LEU A 346 23.27 33.82 -14.20
C LEU A 346 24.46 34.72 -14.59
N GLU A 347 25.52 34.18 -15.20
CA GLU A 347 26.62 35.00 -15.75
C GLU A 347 26.19 35.83 -16.97
N GLN A 348 25.32 35.31 -17.84
CA GLN A 348 24.73 36.10 -18.94
C GLN A 348 23.91 37.30 -18.40
N VAL A 349 23.06 37.08 -17.40
CA VAL A 349 22.26 38.15 -16.78
C VAL A 349 23.17 39.18 -16.09
N LYS A 350 24.22 38.76 -15.38
CA LYS A 350 25.24 39.68 -14.84
C LYS A 350 25.86 40.55 -15.92
N ALA A 351 26.30 39.96 -17.04
CA ALA A 351 26.89 40.70 -18.15
C ALA A 351 25.90 41.70 -18.78
N LEU A 352 24.63 41.31 -18.95
CA LEU A 352 23.57 42.21 -19.44
C LEU A 352 23.28 43.36 -18.45
N CYS A 353 23.30 43.09 -17.14
CA CYS A 353 23.14 44.13 -16.11
C CYS A 353 24.31 45.13 -16.12
N LEU A 354 25.55 44.66 -16.27
CA LEU A 354 26.72 45.53 -16.40
C LEU A 354 26.64 46.41 -17.65
N LEU A 355 26.30 45.83 -18.81
CA LEU A 355 26.13 46.59 -20.06
C LEU A 355 25.01 47.64 -19.96
N ASN A 356 23.90 47.30 -19.30
CA ASN A 356 22.81 48.25 -19.04
C ASN A 356 23.21 49.35 -18.04
N MET A 357 24.05 49.05 -17.05
CA MET A 357 24.61 50.03 -16.12
C MET A 357 25.51 51.03 -16.85
N GLU A 358 26.43 50.56 -17.70
CA GLU A 358 27.27 51.43 -18.56
C GLU A 358 26.42 52.29 -19.51
N LYS A 359 25.37 51.71 -20.12
CA LYS A 359 24.43 52.44 -20.98
C LYS A 359 23.65 53.52 -20.22
N LEU A 360 23.26 53.25 -18.98
CA LEU A 360 22.59 54.23 -18.12
C LEU A 360 23.54 55.36 -17.71
N ASP A 361 24.79 55.04 -17.36
CA ASP A 361 25.79 56.06 -17.03
C ASP A 361 26.11 56.95 -18.24
N TYR A 362 26.29 56.37 -19.43
CA TYR A 362 26.43 57.13 -20.67
C TYR A 362 25.23 58.07 -20.93
N ASN A 363 24.00 57.56 -20.82
CA ASN A 363 22.79 58.37 -20.97
C ASN A 363 22.73 59.51 -19.94
N TYR A 364 23.10 59.23 -18.69
CA TYR A 364 23.19 60.23 -17.63
C TYR A 364 24.23 61.31 -17.93
N GLN A 365 25.43 60.93 -18.41
CA GLN A 365 26.46 61.89 -18.83
C GLN A 365 25.98 62.78 -19.98
N VAL A 366 25.28 62.24 -20.98
CA VAL A 366 24.70 63.00 -22.09
C VAL A 366 23.59 63.95 -21.63
N LEU A 367 22.71 63.50 -20.74
CA LEU A 367 21.66 64.35 -20.13
C LEU A 367 22.27 65.49 -19.31
N LYS A 368 23.26 65.18 -18.47
CA LYS A 368 24.01 66.16 -17.67
C LYS A 368 24.69 67.21 -18.56
N LYS A 369 25.31 66.81 -19.67
CA LYS A 369 25.90 67.74 -20.65
C LYS A 369 24.85 68.65 -21.29
N ARG A 370 23.70 68.11 -21.68
CA ARG A 370 22.57 68.93 -22.17
C ARG A 370 22.04 69.90 -21.11
N ASP A 371 22.00 69.51 -19.83
CA ASP A 371 21.56 70.41 -18.77
C ASP A 371 22.59 71.51 -18.48
N GLU A 372 23.89 71.19 -18.49
CA GLU A 372 24.98 72.19 -18.45
C GLU A 372 24.84 73.21 -19.60
N GLU A 373 24.65 72.73 -20.84
CA GLU A 373 24.41 73.56 -22.03
C GLU A 373 23.11 74.40 -21.90
N ASN A 374 22.00 73.80 -21.46
CA ASN A 374 20.73 74.47 -21.24
C ASN A 374 20.82 75.55 -20.16
N ILE A 375 21.58 75.34 -19.09
CA ILE A 375 21.84 76.34 -18.04
C ILE A 375 22.63 77.51 -18.64
N ILE A 376 23.67 77.24 -19.44
CA ILE A 376 24.43 78.27 -20.15
C ILE A 376 23.51 79.07 -21.09
N MET A 377 22.73 78.40 -21.94
CA MET A 377 21.81 79.05 -22.88
C MET A 377 20.72 79.87 -22.17
N LYS A 378 20.10 79.33 -21.12
CA LYS A 378 19.14 80.09 -20.27
C LYS A 378 19.80 81.31 -19.64
N SER A 379 21.05 81.22 -19.19
CA SER A 379 21.78 82.36 -18.62
C SER A 379 22.07 83.44 -19.68
N GLN A 380 22.42 83.05 -20.91
CA GLN A 380 22.65 83.98 -22.03
C GLN A 380 21.33 84.66 -22.45
N GLN A 381 20.25 83.89 -22.59
CA GLN A 381 18.92 84.42 -22.89
C GLN A 381 18.43 85.38 -21.80
N LYS A 382 18.59 85.03 -20.51
CA LYS A 382 18.25 85.92 -19.38
C LYS A 382 19.06 87.22 -19.41
N ARG A 383 20.36 87.17 -19.71
CA ARG A 383 21.19 88.38 -19.91
C ARG A 383 20.68 89.23 -21.08
N ARG A 384 20.24 88.62 -22.18
CA ARG A 384 19.66 89.32 -23.35
C ARG A 384 18.32 89.97 -23.01
N ILE A 385 17.44 89.27 -22.29
CA ILE A 385 16.16 89.80 -21.80
C ILE A 385 16.40 91.02 -20.91
N ASN A 386 17.28 90.92 -19.91
CA ASN A 386 17.61 92.05 -19.03
C ASN A 386 18.08 93.28 -19.82
N LYS A 387 19.02 93.12 -20.77
CA LYS A 387 19.48 94.24 -21.63
C LYS A 387 18.34 94.89 -22.44
N LEU A 388 17.42 94.09 -22.99
CA LEU A 388 16.25 94.62 -23.69
C LEU A 388 15.29 95.33 -22.73
N GLN A 389 15.15 94.83 -21.50
CA GLN A 389 14.29 95.39 -20.47
C GLN A 389 14.85 96.72 -19.93
N ASP A 390 16.18 96.83 -19.77
CA ASP A 390 16.86 98.09 -19.48
C ASP A 390 16.65 99.12 -20.60
N MET A 391 16.78 98.70 -21.87
CA MET A 391 16.52 99.57 -23.03
C MET A 391 15.06 100.03 -23.08
N VAL A 392 14.10 99.14 -22.82
CA VAL A 392 12.67 99.51 -22.69
C VAL A 392 12.46 100.51 -21.54
N ASN A 393 13.14 100.35 -20.41
CA ASN A 393 13.06 101.29 -19.29
C ASN A 393 13.72 102.65 -19.58
N VAL A 394 14.78 102.69 -20.39
CA VAL A 394 15.37 103.94 -20.91
C VAL A 394 14.40 104.63 -21.88
N LEU A 395 13.81 103.90 -22.82
CA LEU A 395 12.83 104.45 -23.78
C LEU A 395 11.58 104.97 -23.06
N ARG A 396 11.05 104.23 -22.07
CA ARG A 396 9.93 104.68 -21.22
C ARG A 396 10.26 105.98 -20.49
N ARG A 397 11.44 106.10 -19.86
CA ARG A 397 11.88 107.35 -19.23
C ARG A 397 12.00 108.49 -20.23
N ARG A 398 12.54 108.23 -21.43
CA ARG A 398 12.67 109.26 -22.48
C ARG A 398 11.31 109.75 -22.98
N ILE A 399 10.33 108.87 -23.14
CA ILE A 399 8.95 109.24 -23.52
C ILE A 399 8.35 110.18 -22.47
N VAL A 400 8.41 109.81 -21.19
CA VAL A 400 7.88 110.63 -20.07
C VAL A 400 8.58 112.00 -20.00
N GLU A 401 9.90 112.05 -20.23
CA GLU A 401 10.63 113.32 -20.27
C GLU A 401 10.21 114.19 -21.46
N THR A 402 10.08 113.62 -22.66
CA THR A 402 9.61 114.38 -23.84
C THR A 402 8.17 114.88 -23.67
N GLU A 403 7.29 114.07 -23.09
CA GLU A 403 5.90 114.43 -22.79
C GLU A 403 5.84 115.57 -21.77
N ARG A 404 6.67 115.51 -20.72
CA ARG A 404 6.84 116.57 -19.74
C ARG A 404 7.34 117.87 -20.38
N SER A 405 8.38 117.82 -21.22
CA SER A 405 8.92 119.01 -21.88
C SER A 405 7.91 119.64 -22.85
N SER A 406 7.21 118.84 -23.67
CA SER A 406 6.17 119.36 -24.57
C SER A 406 4.98 119.95 -23.81
N SER A 407 4.62 119.38 -22.66
CA SER A 407 3.56 119.90 -21.78
C SER A 407 3.95 121.26 -21.20
N GLN A 408 5.19 121.39 -20.69
CA GLN A 408 5.74 122.66 -20.20
C GLN A 408 5.78 123.74 -21.30
N GLU A 409 6.23 123.40 -22.50
CA GLU A 409 6.28 124.32 -23.63
C GLU A 409 4.88 124.75 -24.09
N THR A 410 3.91 123.82 -24.09
CA THR A 410 2.49 124.12 -24.33
C THR A 410 1.94 125.10 -23.29
N THR A 411 2.19 124.87 -21.99
CA THR A 411 1.74 125.78 -20.93
C THR A 411 2.31 127.19 -21.09
N ARG A 412 3.62 127.31 -21.37
CA ARG A 412 4.27 128.61 -21.61
C ARG A 412 3.67 129.36 -22.80
N LEU A 413 3.45 128.67 -23.92
CA LEU A 413 2.84 129.29 -25.10
C LEU A 413 1.40 129.73 -24.83
N THR A 414 0.61 128.96 -24.06
CA THR A 414 -0.73 129.41 -23.65
C THR A 414 -0.71 130.65 -22.75
N GLU A 415 0.27 130.78 -21.85
CA GLU A 415 0.44 131.99 -21.03
C GLU A 415 0.82 133.21 -21.87
N GLU A 416 1.73 133.06 -22.84
CA GLU A 416 2.11 134.13 -23.77
C GLU A 416 0.93 134.58 -24.65
N VAL A 417 0.10 133.64 -25.13
CA VAL A 417 -1.14 133.94 -25.90
C VAL A 417 -2.15 134.70 -25.04
N VAL A 418 -2.42 134.26 -23.80
CA VAL A 418 -3.35 134.94 -22.88
C VAL A 418 -2.86 136.37 -22.56
N ARG A 419 -1.55 136.57 -22.42
CA ARG A 419 -0.96 137.91 -22.21
C ARG A 419 -1.15 138.81 -23.44
N LEU A 420 -0.92 138.30 -24.65
CA LEU A 420 -1.11 139.07 -25.89
C LEU A 420 -2.58 139.43 -26.12
N HIS A 421 -3.51 138.52 -25.82
CA HIS A 421 -4.95 138.79 -25.92
C HIS A 421 -5.38 139.96 -25.01
N ARG A 422 -4.88 140.03 -23.76
CA ARG A 422 -5.14 141.16 -22.86
C ARG A 422 -4.63 142.50 -23.43
N ASN A 423 -3.45 142.51 -24.03
CA ASN A 423 -2.89 143.72 -24.64
C ASN A 423 -3.71 144.21 -25.85
N ILE A 424 -4.32 143.30 -26.63
CA ILE A 424 -5.19 143.66 -27.77
C ILE A 424 -6.47 144.35 -27.26
N VAL A 425 -7.15 143.74 -26.28
CA VAL A 425 -8.36 144.31 -25.65
C VAL A 425 -8.10 145.71 -25.06
N ASP A 426 -6.94 145.91 -24.42
CA ASP A 426 -6.52 147.22 -23.90
C ASP A 426 -6.28 148.29 -24.97
N ILE A 427 -5.94 147.89 -26.21
CA ILE A 427 -5.78 148.81 -27.35
C ILE A 427 -7.15 149.13 -27.98
N GLU A 428 -8.02 148.14 -28.13
CA GLU A 428 -9.38 148.30 -28.65
C GLU A 428 -10.21 149.26 -27.77
N ASN A 429 -10.13 149.10 -26.45
CA ASN A 429 -10.77 150.00 -25.47
C ASN A 429 -10.26 151.45 -25.60
N LYS A 430 -8.97 151.66 -25.87
CA LYS A 430 -8.40 153.00 -26.09
C LYS A 430 -8.87 153.58 -27.43
N ALA A 431 -8.92 152.78 -28.48
CA ALA A 431 -9.40 153.22 -29.80
C ALA A 431 -10.86 153.69 -29.76
N GLY A 432 -11.75 152.95 -29.09
CA GLY A 432 -13.15 153.34 -28.90
C GLY A 432 -13.35 154.63 -28.10
N HIS A 433 -12.48 154.92 -27.13
CA HIS A 433 -12.52 156.19 -26.41
C HIS A 433 -12.10 157.37 -27.30
N PHE A 434 -11.09 157.20 -28.18
CA PHE A 434 -10.63 158.27 -29.07
C PHE A 434 -11.65 158.66 -30.13
N THR A 435 -12.39 157.70 -30.71
CA THR A 435 -13.45 158.00 -31.69
C THR A 435 -14.58 158.81 -31.06
N GLN A 436 -15.05 158.41 -29.88
CA GLN A 436 -16.12 159.11 -29.15
C GLN A 436 -15.78 160.58 -28.82
N VAL A 437 -14.51 160.87 -28.49
CA VAL A 437 -14.04 162.24 -28.20
C VAL A 437 -13.93 163.09 -29.47
N ASN A 438 -13.54 162.50 -30.60
CA ASN A 438 -13.44 163.21 -31.88
C ASN A 438 -14.82 163.63 -32.42
N ASP A 439 -15.81 162.74 -32.42
CA ASP A 439 -17.15 163.04 -32.93
C ASP A 439 -17.84 164.17 -32.14
N SER A 440 -17.60 164.24 -30.83
CA SER A 440 -18.10 165.33 -29.97
C SER A 440 -17.51 166.69 -30.36
N LYS A 441 -16.19 166.77 -30.60
CA LYS A 441 -15.52 167.99 -31.06
C LYS A 441 -15.94 168.41 -32.48
N TYR A 442 -16.13 167.44 -33.38
CA TYR A 442 -16.53 167.71 -34.76
C TYR A 442 -17.92 168.36 -34.83
N ASN A 443 -18.89 167.83 -34.08
CA ASN A 443 -20.25 168.38 -34.05
C ASN A 443 -20.34 169.79 -33.45
N GLN A 444 -19.51 170.13 -32.46
CA GLN A 444 -19.45 171.48 -31.88
C GLN A 444 -18.92 172.52 -32.89
N LEU A 445 -17.90 172.18 -33.68
CA LEU A 445 -17.38 173.02 -34.76
C LEU A 445 -18.39 173.23 -35.89
N TRP A 446 -19.16 172.18 -36.23
CA TRP A 446 -20.16 172.24 -37.29
C TRP A 446 -21.29 173.23 -36.96
N GLN A 447 -21.81 173.21 -35.72
CA GLN A 447 -22.86 174.14 -35.28
C GLN A 447 -22.40 175.60 -35.37
N LEU A 448 -21.21 175.91 -34.84
CA LEU A 448 -20.64 177.27 -34.84
C LEU A 448 -20.50 177.86 -36.26
N ASN A 449 -20.05 177.07 -37.24
CA ASN A 449 -19.92 177.51 -38.63
C ASN A 449 -21.27 177.65 -39.37
N THR A 450 -22.31 176.94 -38.94
CA THR A 450 -23.63 177.02 -39.60
C THR A 450 -24.35 178.32 -39.21
N ASP A 451 -24.13 178.83 -38.00
CA ASP A 451 -24.76 180.06 -37.50
C ASP A 451 -24.10 181.33 -38.09
N THR A 452 -22.77 181.32 -38.28
CA THR A 452 -22.05 182.43 -38.92
C THR A 452 -22.38 182.58 -40.42
N ALA A 453 -22.60 181.47 -41.12
CA ALA A 453 -23.03 181.48 -42.52
C ALA A 453 -24.43 182.09 -42.72
N ARG A 454 -25.39 181.79 -41.82
CA ARG A 454 -26.73 182.38 -41.85
C ARG A 454 -26.70 183.91 -41.68
N ALA A 455 -25.87 184.42 -40.77
CA ALA A 455 -25.74 185.86 -40.53
C ALA A 455 -25.13 186.67 -41.70
N LEU A 456 -24.47 186.01 -42.65
CA LEU A 456 -23.94 186.64 -43.87
C LEU A 456 -24.94 186.67 -45.03
N LEU A 457 -25.88 185.72 -45.09
CA LEU A 457 -26.92 185.71 -46.13
C LEU A 457 -27.88 186.91 -46.01
N ASP A 458 -28.30 187.24 -44.79
CA ASP A 458 -29.26 188.33 -44.53
C ASP A 458 -28.71 189.72 -44.89
N LYS A 459 -27.39 189.88 -45.10
CA LYS A 459 -26.76 191.16 -45.44
C LYS A 459 -26.63 191.45 -46.94
N VAL A 460 -26.92 190.49 -47.82
CA VAL A 460 -26.61 190.61 -49.27
C VAL A 460 -27.85 190.78 -50.16
N SER A 461 -29.06 190.57 -49.64
CA SER A 461 -30.29 190.55 -50.46
C SER A 461 -30.92 191.91 -50.82
N CYS A 462 -30.30 193.05 -50.52
CA CYS A 462 -30.85 194.37 -50.88
C CYS A 462 -29.76 195.38 -51.28
N GLY A 463 -29.34 195.36 -52.55
CA GLY A 463 -28.24 196.23 -52.99
C GLY A 463 -27.88 196.25 -54.48
N SER A 464 -28.83 196.12 -55.42
CA SER A 464 -28.73 196.74 -56.77
C SER A 464 -29.96 196.46 -57.63
N SER A 465 -30.38 197.45 -58.40
CA SER A 465 -31.48 197.38 -59.37
C SER A 465 -31.10 198.14 -60.64
N THR A 466 -31.38 197.56 -61.81
CA THR A 466 -31.77 198.22 -63.08
C THR A 466 -31.87 197.15 -64.19
N GLY A 467 -32.98 197.11 -64.92
CA GLY A 467 -33.26 196.03 -65.90
C GLY A 467 -34.73 195.64 -65.96
N THR A 468 -35.58 196.58 -66.39
CA THR A 468 -37.05 196.49 -66.57
C THR A 468 -37.45 195.60 -67.76
N GLN A 469 -38.57 194.86 -67.81
CA GLN A 469 -39.70 194.61 -66.88
C GLN A 469 -40.50 193.36 -67.39
N THR A 470 -41.43 192.82 -66.57
CA THR A 470 -42.51 191.83 -66.86
C THR A 470 -42.27 190.30 -66.78
N GLU A 471 -42.99 189.69 -65.82
CA GLU A 471 -43.77 188.42 -65.81
C GLU A 471 -43.13 186.99 -65.80
N LEU A 472 -43.08 186.41 -64.58
CA LEU A 472 -43.73 185.16 -64.11
C LEU A 472 -43.61 183.81 -64.89
N CYS A 473 -43.14 182.72 -64.21
CA CYS A 473 -43.95 181.53 -63.82
C CYS A 473 -43.18 180.38 -63.06
N TRP A 474 -43.62 180.05 -61.83
CA TRP A 474 -43.82 178.72 -61.16
C TRP A 474 -42.90 177.45 -61.19
N THR A 475 -43.03 176.71 -60.06
CA THR A 475 -42.82 175.24 -59.76
C THR A 475 -41.43 174.69 -59.36
N ARG A 476 -41.28 173.49 -58.75
CA ARG A 476 -41.86 172.80 -57.53
C ARG A 476 -41.16 171.42 -57.35
N SER A 477 -41.05 170.90 -56.11
CA SER A 477 -40.64 169.49 -55.76
C SER A 477 -39.13 169.17 -55.96
N ASN A 478 -38.47 168.19 -55.32
CA ASN A 478 -38.81 167.13 -54.33
C ASN A 478 -37.53 166.87 -53.48
N THR A 479 -37.53 166.66 -52.16
CA THR A 479 -37.85 165.42 -51.39
C THR A 479 -37.08 164.15 -51.81
N ILE A 480 -36.19 163.63 -50.94
CA ILE A 480 -35.75 162.22 -50.68
C ILE A 480 -34.55 162.28 -49.68
N VAL A 481 -34.70 161.93 -48.38
CA VAL A 481 -34.64 160.57 -47.73
C VAL A 481 -33.17 160.11 -47.52
N ARG A 482 -32.67 160.05 -46.26
CA ARG A 482 -32.38 158.85 -45.38
C ARG A 482 -31.45 157.79 -46.00
N SER A 483 -30.63 157.01 -45.30
CA SER A 483 -30.51 156.54 -43.88
C SER A 483 -29.12 156.87 -43.28
N LEU A 484 -28.74 156.70 -41.99
CA LEU A 484 -29.35 156.25 -40.72
C LEU A 484 -29.68 154.75 -40.47
N GLY A 485 -28.79 154.05 -39.74
CA GLY A 485 -28.86 152.62 -39.35
C GLY A 485 -27.63 151.87 -39.90
N ILE A 486 -26.80 151.14 -39.14
CA ILE A 486 -26.99 150.25 -37.97
C ILE A 486 -27.81 149.01 -38.31
N THR A 487 -27.43 147.92 -37.65
CA THR A 487 -27.88 146.52 -37.71
C THR A 487 -27.18 145.72 -38.81
N SER A 488 -26.30 144.78 -38.48
CA SER A 488 -26.57 143.59 -37.64
C SER A 488 -27.75 142.83 -38.21
N GLU A 489 -27.46 141.78 -38.94
CA GLU A 489 -27.81 140.40 -38.62
C GLU A 489 -26.86 139.58 -39.53
N GLU A 490 -26.27 138.45 -39.12
CA GLU A 490 -26.96 137.25 -38.65
C GLU A 490 -27.98 136.78 -39.73
N ILE A 491 -28.31 135.52 -39.92
CA ILE A 491 -27.92 134.28 -39.24
C ILE A 491 -28.21 133.14 -40.23
N PHE A 492 -27.52 132.02 -40.11
CA PHE A 492 -27.85 130.74 -40.78
C PHE A 492 -27.77 130.79 -42.33
N LEU A 493 -27.43 129.71 -43.02
CA LEU A 493 -27.50 128.29 -42.69
C LEU A 493 -26.07 127.71 -42.54
N GLY A 494 -25.79 126.76 -41.65
CA GLY A 494 -26.69 126.13 -40.69
C GLY A 494 -26.27 124.67 -40.46
N MET A 495 -26.20 124.27 -39.19
CA MET A 495 -26.16 122.87 -38.72
C MET A 495 -24.95 121.98 -39.14
N PRO A 496 -24.66 120.92 -38.38
CA PRO A 496 -24.52 120.94 -36.92
C PRO A 496 -23.27 120.14 -36.48
N ILE A 497 -22.66 120.35 -35.31
CA ILE A 497 -23.13 119.87 -33.99
C ILE A 497 -23.76 118.47 -34.01
N THR A 498 -22.95 117.45 -33.77
CA THR A 498 -23.21 116.43 -32.73
C THR A 498 -21.83 115.93 -32.30
N ALA A 499 -21.32 116.15 -31.09
CA ALA A 499 -21.92 115.98 -29.76
C ALA A 499 -22.23 114.51 -29.42
N ALA A 500 -21.92 114.14 -28.17
CA ALA A 500 -22.03 112.80 -27.59
C ALA A 500 -21.07 111.74 -28.19
N SER A 501 -20.52 110.80 -27.41
CA SER A 501 -20.36 110.72 -25.95
C SER A 501 -19.40 109.57 -25.62
N HIS A 502 -19.01 109.46 -24.35
CA HIS A 502 -18.75 108.18 -23.70
C HIS A 502 -19.89 107.14 -23.97
N PRO A 503 -19.71 105.81 -23.75
CA PRO A 503 -18.70 105.22 -22.86
C PRO A 503 -18.02 103.93 -23.36
N ALA A 504 -17.12 103.46 -22.49
CA ALA A 504 -16.80 102.07 -22.16
C ALA A 504 -17.52 100.90 -22.88
N CYS A 505 -16.66 99.97 -23.33
CA CYS A 505 -16.72 98.55 -22.95
C CYS A 505 -17.83 97.65 -23.55
N CYS A 506 -17.60 96.35 -23.36
CA CYS A 506 -18.38 95.21 -23.82
C CYS A 506 -18.34 94.98 -25.35
N SER A 507 -18.29 93.74 -25.83
CA SER A 507 -18.53 92.45 -25.17
C SER A 507 -17.43 91.45 -25.60
N LYS A 508 -17.00 90.47 -24.79
CA LYS A 508 -17.80 89.35 -24.23
C LYS A 508 -18.56 88.63 -25.37
N SER A 509 -18.61 87.32 -25.47
CA SER A 509 -18.23 86.25 -24.54
C SER A 509 -18.57 84.92 -25.21
N SER A 510 -18.14 83.82 -24.58
CA SER A 510 -18.76 82.49 -24.75
C SER A 510 -18.41 81.81 -26.08
N TRP A 511 -18.26 80.49 -26.17
CA TRP A 511 -18.66 79.40 -25.26
C TRP A 511 -17.43 78.52 -24.97
N ALA A 512 -17.09 78.23 -23.71
CA ALA A 512 -17.69 77.24 -22.81
C ALA A 512 -17.10 75.84 -22.96
N ILE A 513 -16.83 75.22 -21.81
CA ILE A 513 -16.33 73.85 -21.59
C ILE A 513 -17.54 72.87 -21.70
N PRO A 514 -17.36 71.56 -21.43
CA PRO A 514 -17.56 70.38 -22.31
C PRO A 514 -19.06 69.95 -22.40
N PRO A 515 -19.49 68.70 -22.74
CA PRO A 515 -19.15 67.38 -22.15
C PRO A 515 -18.68 66.36 -23.23
N VAL A 516 -18.04 65.21 -22.96
CA VAL A 516 -18.38 64.02 -22.13
C VAL A 516 -19.54 63.15 -22.66
N CYS A 517 -19.27 61.84 -22.69
CA CYS A 517 -20.16 60.68 -22.78
C CYS A 517 -20.73 60.20 -24.14
N GLY A 518 -20.26 58.99 -24.50
CA GLY A 518 -21.09 57.92 -25.06
C GLY A 518 -21.25 57.92 -26.59
N SER A 519 -21.52 56.77 -27.22
CA SER A 519 -21.57 55.39 -26.72
C SER A 519 -21.69 54.43 -27.91
N THR A 520 -21.36 53.14 -27.73
CA THR A 520 -21.92 51.97 -28.46
C THR A 520 -22.08 52.04 -29.99
N LYS A 521 -21.51 51.13 -30.80
CA LYS A 521 -21.94 49.72 -30.84
C LYS A 521 -21.02 48.82 -31.69
N PHE A 522 -20.97 47.56 -31.28
CA PHE A 522 -20.56 46.37 -32.06
C PHE A 522 -21.49 46.12 -33.28
N PRO A 523 -21.06 45.31 -34.29
CA PRO A 523 -21.21 43.83 -34.26
C PRO A 523 -19.86 43.11 -34.58
N VAL A 524 -19.41 41.96 -34.02
CA VAL A 524 -19.93 40.57 -33.82
C VAL A 524 -20.52 39.94 -35.11
N LEU A 525 -20.32 38.70 -35.54
CA LEU A 525 -19.67 37.44 -35.08
C LEU A 525 -18.73 36.94 -36.24
N SER A 526 -18.09 35.76 -36.30
CA SER A 526 -18.29 34.44 -35.67
C SER A 526 -16.98 33.60 -35.75
N SER A 527 -16.57 32.87 -34.70
CA SER A 527 -16.74 31.39 -34.54
C SER A 527 -15.74 30.49 -35.32
N PHE A 528 -15.26 29.33 -34.85
CA PHE A 528 -15.05 28.71 -33.51
C PHE A 528 -14.39 27.32 -33.77
N PHE A 529 -13.52 26.83 -32.88
CA PHE A 529 -13.13 25.38 -32.76
C PHE A 529 -12.36 24.73 -33.95
N ALA A 530 -11.63 23.61 -33.83
CA ALA A 530 -11.27 22.76 -32.68
C ALA A 530 -9.87 22.12 -32.85
N LYS A 531 -9.41 21.37 -31.84
CA LYS A 531 -8.27 20.44 -31.92
C LYS A 531 -8.48 19.31 -32.94
N PHE A 532 -7.38 18.80 -33.46
CA PHE A 532 -7.06 17.36 -33.40
C PHE A 532 -5.67 17.22 -32.76
#